data_AF-A0A2E3HZY2-F1
#
_entry.id   AF-A0A2E3HZY2-F1
#
_cell.length_a   1.000
_cell.length_b   1.000
_cell.length_c   1.000
_cell.angle_alpha   90.00
_cell.angle_beta   90.00
_cell.angle_gamma   90.00
#
_symmetry.space_group_name_H-M   'P 1'
#
loop_
_entity.id
_entity.type
_entity.pdbx_description
1 polymer ?
#
loop_
_entity_poly.entity_id
_entity_poly.type
_entity_poly.pdbx_seq_one_letter_code
_entity_poly.pdbx_strand_id
1 'polypeptide(L)'
;MKSHPTVDQKPTRSQKICMVTPAPTYSRKGNRVTALRWARILRQLGHQVTVQQSYQRLKCDLMIALHARRSHESMVRFRQRHANLPLILALTGTDLYGDIHSDESAQLSLDMADMFVLLQPEGVNQLPLSMHHKVEVIYQSVTPPPRQFQPKRGIFEI
;
A
#
# COMPACT_ATOMS: atom_id res chain seq x y z
N MET A 1 4.43 5.61 33.27
CA MET A 1 3.93 4.43 32.51
C MET A 1 2.81 4.92 31.61
N LYS A 2 2.98 4.95 30.28
CA LYS A 2 1.92 5.35 29.35
C LYS A 2 1.20 4.08 28.88
N SER A 3 -0.06 3.96 29.25
CA SER A 3 -0.97 2.92 28.79
C SER A 3 -1.05 2.97 27.26
N HIS A 4 -0.71 1.86 26.61
CA HIS A 4 -1.00 1.69 25.20
C HIS A 4 -2.50 1.42 25.09
N PRO A 5 -3.25 2.15 24.25
CA PRO A 5 -4.65 1.85 24.03
C PRO A 5 -4.75 0.44 23.43
N THR A 6 -5.37 -0.46 24.17
CA THR A 6 -5.81 -1.76 23.67
C THR A 6 -6.85 -1.49 22.60
N VAL A 7 -6.46 -1.64 21.33
CA VAL A 7 -7.40 -1.70 20.22
C VAL A 7 -8.27 -2.92 20.47
N ASP A 8 -9.54 -2.68 20.79
CA ASP A 8 -10.54 -3.72 20.96
C ASP A 8 -10.80 -4.37 19.60
N GLN A 9 -10.08 -5.46 19.32
CA GLN A 9 -10.21 -6.19 18.07
C GLN A 9 -11.49 -7.03 18.13
N LYS A 10 -12.60 -6.48 17.64
CA LYS A 10 -13.73 -7.31 17.23
C LYS A 10 -13.21 -8.42 16.30
N PRO A 11 -13.66 -9.68 16.44
CA PRO A 11 -13.19 -10.76 15.59
C PRO A 11 -13.54 -10.47 14.14
N THR A 12 -12.55 -10.00 13.37
CA THR A 12 -12.69 -9.78 11.94
C THR A 12 -12.78 -11.14 11.26
N ARG A 13 -13.86 -11.38 10.51
CA ARG A 13 -13.98 -12.55 9.64
C ARG A 13 -12.71 -12.66 8.79
N SER A 14 -12.05 -13.82 8.81
CA SER A 14 -10.86 -14.07 7.99
C SER A 14 -11.17 -13.77 6.51
N GLN A 15 -10.33 -12.95 5.88
CA GLN A 15 -10.47 -12.50 4.48
C GLN A 15 -9.30 -13.03 3.67
N LYS A 16 -9.56 -13.32 2.39
CA LYS A 16 -8.54 -13.62 1.38
C LYS A 16 -8.14 -12.34 0.67
N ILE A 17 -6.92 -11.87 0.91
CA ILE A 17 -6.39 -10.61 0.42
C ILE A 17 -5.39 -10.90 -0.70
N CYS A 18 -5.67 -10.38 -1.90
CA CYS A 18 -4.69 -10.32 -2.98
C CYS A 18 -3.89 -9.02 -2.85
N MET A 19 -2.59 -9.12 -2.57
CA MET A 19 -1.72 -7.96 -2.49
C MET A 19 -0.83 -7.90 -3.74
N VAL A 20 -0.99 -6.87 -4.56
CA VAL A 20 -0.23 -6.68 -5.79
C VAL A 20 0.88 -5.67 -5.56
N THR A 21 2.12 -6.01 -5.90
CA THR A 21 3.25 -5.08 -5.84
C THR A 21 4.13 -5.24 -7.08
N PRO A 22 4.52 -4.14 -7.76
CA PRO A 22 5.25 -4.22 -9.02
C PRO A 22 6.71 -4.66 -8.85
N ALA A 23 7.19 -4.72 -7.60
CA ALA A 23 8.55 -5.12 -7.31
C ALA A 23 8.67 -6.67 -7.35
N PRO A 24 9.60 -7.22 -8.16
CA PRO A 24 9.74 -8.66 -8.32
C PRO A 24 10.15 -9.34 -7.01
N THR A 25 9.97 -10.67 -6.97
CA THR A 25 10.42 -11.51 -5.86
C THR A 25 11.92 -11.25 -5.59
N TYR A 26 12.30 -11.15 -4.32
CA TYR A 26 13.65 -10.80 -3.85
C TYR A 26 14.13 -9.36 -4.11
N SER A 27 13.28 -8.47 -4.61
CA SER A 27 13.63 -7.04 -4.69
C SER A 27 13.79 -6.41 -3.31
N ARG A 28 14.88 -5.66 -3.12
CA ARG A 28 15.09 -4.79 -1.95
C ARG A 28 14.43 -3.41 -2.08
N LYS A 29 13.68 -3.16 -3.16
CA LYS A 29 12.97 -1.89 -3.40
C LYS A 29 11.84 -1.70 -2.37
N GLY A 30 11.55 -0.44 -2.04
CA GLY A 30 10.60 -0.04 -0.98
C GLY A 30 9.22 -0.70 -1.07
N ASN A 31 8.68 -0.88 -2.28
CA ASN A 31 7.33 -1.44 -2.46
C ASN A 31 7.24 -2.93 -2.12
N ARG A 32 8.30 -3.72 -2.36
CA ARG A 32 8.30 -5.14 -1.97
C ARG A 32 8.37 -5.27 -0.46
N VAL A 33 9.26 -4.49 0.16
CA VAL A 33 9.43 -4.47 1.63
C VAL A 33 8.12 -4.07 2.31
N THR A 34 7.46 -3.03 1.79
CA THR A 34 6.15 -2.58 2.29
C THR A 34 5.10 -3.68 2.17
N ALA A 35 4.94 -4.29 0.98
CA ALA A 35 3.98 -5.38 0.77
C ALA A 35 4.22 -6.57 1.71
N LEU A 36 5.48 -6.99 1.89
CA LEU A 36 5.81 -8.11 2.77
C LEU A 36 5.56 -7.80 4.25
N ARG A 37 5.83 -6.56 4.69
CA ARG A 37 5.51 -6.10 6.05
C ARG A 37 4.01 -6.11 6.29
N TRP A 38 3.23 -5.51 5.39
CA TRP A 38 1.78 -5.48 5.50
C TRP A 38 1.17 -6.90 5.45
N ALA A 39 1.65 -7.76 4.55
CA ALA A 39 1.22 -9.15 4.49
C ALA A 39 1.47 -9.90 5.81
N ARG A 40 2.60 -9.63 6.50
CA ARG A 40 2.86 -10.22 7.82
C ARG A 40 1.85 -9.73 8.87
N ILE A 41 1.61 -8.43 8.94
CA ILE A 41 0.67 -7.83 9.91
C ILE A 41 -0.75 -8.36 9.66
N LEU A 42 -1.22 -8.32 8.42
CA LEU A 42 -2.56 -8.80 8.05
C LEU A 42 -2.75 -10.30 8.35
N ARG A 43 -1.70 -11.12 8.19
CA ARG A 43 -1.73 -12.53 8.60
C ARG A 43 -1.79 -12.71 10.11
N GLN A 44 -1.08 -11.88 10.88
CA GLN A 44 -1.17 -11.87 12.35
C GLN A 44 -2.56 -11.47 12.84
N LEU A 45 -3.28 -10.65 12.08
CA LEU A 45 -4.70 -10.31 12.31
C LEU A 45 -5.69 -11.40 11.84
N GLY A 46 -5.20 -12.55 11.36
CA GLY A 46 -6.04 -13.71 11.00
C GLY A 46 -6.50 -13.75 9.55
N HIS A 47 -5.97 -12.90 8.66
CA HIS A 47 -6.30 -12.92 7.23
C HIS A 47 -5.37 -13.83 6.41
N GLN A 48 -5.85 -14.31 5.27
CA GLN A 48 -5.06 -15.04 4.29
C GLN A 48 -4.54 -14.05 3.24
N VAL A 49 -3.22 -13.86 3.15
CA VAL A 49 -2.64 -12.89 2.21
C VAL A 49 -1.78 -13.58 1.17
N THR A 50 -2.05 -13.32 -0.10
CA THR A 50 -1.21 -13.76 -1.23
C THR A 50 -0.59 -12.54 -1.90
N VAL A 51 0.74 -12.47 -1.91
CA VAL A 51 1.47 -11.37 -2.56
C VAL A 51 1.85 -11.79 -3.98
N GLN A 52 1.39 -11.03 -4.98
CA GLN A 52 1.65 -11.29 -6.39
C GLN A 52 2.32 -10.08 -7.06
N GLN A 53 3.12 -10.32 -8.09
CA GLN A 53 3.67 -9.23 -8.90
C GLN A 53 2.64 -8.71 -9.91
N SER A 54 1.83 -9.61 -10.44
CA SER A 54 0.67 -9.30 -11.29
C SER A 54 -0.52 -10.13 -10.84
N TYR A 55 -1.72 -9.56 -10.91
CA TYR A 55 -2.94 -10.29 -10.59
C TYR A 55 -3.22 -11.37 -11.64
N GLN A 56 -3.28 -12.62 -11.18
CA GLN A 56 -3.50 -13.81 -12.00
C GLN A 56 -4.87 -14.46 -11.70
N ARG A 57 -5.94 -13.66 -11.65
CA ARG A 57 -7.33 -14.14 -11.44
C ARG A 57 -7.54 -14.92 -10.13
N LEU A 58 -6.72 -14.62 -9.11
CA LEU A 58 -6.84 -15.24 -7.80
C LEU A 58 -8.22 -14.97 -7.20
N LYS A 59 -8.89 -16.01 -6.71
CA LYS A 59 -10.13 -15.86 -5.91
C LYS A 59 -9.77 -15.25 -4.55
N CYS A 60 -10.22 -14.02 -4.33
CA CYS A 60 -9.98 -13.23 -3.13
C CYS A 60 -11.24 -12.45 -2.76
N ASP A 61 -11.28 -11.94 -1.54
CA ASP A 61 -12.36 -11.11 -1.02
C ASP A 61 -12.08 -9.62 -1.24
N LEU A 62 -10.80 -9.23 -1.34
CA LEU A 62 -10.37 -7.88 -1.70
C LEU A 62 -8.95 -7.85 -2.31
N MET A 63 -8.63 -6.75 -2.98
CA MET A 63 -7.29 -6.44 -3.49
C MET A 63 -6.68 -5.22 -2.79
N ILE A 64 -5.39 -5.31 -2.47
CA ILE A 64 -4.53 -4.17 -2.10
C ILE A 64 -3.46 -4.04 -3.18
N ALA A 65 -3.55 -3.01 -4.02
CA ALA A 65 -2.57 -2.71 -5.05
C ALA A 65 -1.57 -1.65 -4.53
N LEU A 66 -0.28 -1.91 -4.65
CA LEU A 66 0.76 -0.92 -4.40
C LEU A 66 1.17 -0.27 -5.71
N HIS A 67 1.22 1.05 -5.75
CA HIS A 67 1.64 1.86 -6.90
C HIS A 67 0.61 1.99 -8.03
N ALA A 68 0.04 3.19 -8.23
CA ALA A 68 -1.07 3.45 -9.16
C ALA A 68 -0.81 3.00 -10.61
N ARG A 69 0.28 3.49 -11.20
CA ARG A 69 0.66 3.17 -12.58
C ARG A 69 1.04 1.70 -12.78
N ARG A 70 2.02 1.23 -12.02
CA ARG A 70 2.61 -0.10 -12.24
C ARG A 70 1.68 -1.26 -11.89
N SER A 71 0.66 -1.02 -11.07
CA SER A 71 -0.37 -2.02 -10.76
C SER A 71 -1.64 -1.86 -11.60
N HIS A 72 -1.73 -0.87 -12.48
CA HIS A 72 -2.91 -0.55 -13.30
C HIS A 72 -3.50 -1.79 -13.98
N GLU A 73 -2.68 -2.52 -14.73
CA GLU A 73 -3.07 -3.75 -15.43
C GLU A 73 -3.70 -4.81 -14.51
N SER A 74 -3.21 -4.90 -13.27
CA SER A 74 -3.77 -5.83 -12.28
C SER A 74 -5.11 -5.35 -11.73
N MET A 75 -5.25 -4.03 -11.55
CA MET A 75 -6.49 -3.37 -11.10
C MET A 75 -7.59 -3.49 -12.16
N VAL A 76 -7.27 -3.27 -13.43
CA VAL A 76 -8.20 -3.48 -14.56
C VAL A 76 -8.72 -4.92 -14.57
N ARG A 77 -7.81 -5.90 -14.54
CA ARG A 77 -8.20 -7.33 -14.50
C ARG A 77 -9.02 -7.68 -13.26
N PHE A 78 -8.75 -7.06 -12.12
CA PHE A 78 -9.52 -7.26 -10.91
C PHE A 78 -10.93 -6.69 -11.05
N ARG A 79 -11.09 -5.44 -11.49
CA ARG A 79 -12.41 -4.81 -11.70
C ARG A 79 -13.25 -5.51 -12.74
N GLN A 80 -12.66 -5.96 -13.85
CA GLN A 80 -13.35 -6.75 -14.87
C GLN A 80 -13.95 -8.05 -14.31
N ARG A 81 -13.28 -8.67 -13.34
CA ARG A 81 -13.73 -9.94 -12.75
C ARG A 81 -14.58 -9.76 -11.50
N HIS A 82 -14.34 -8.66 -10.78
CA HIS A 82 -14.86 -8.39 -9.45
C HIS A 82 -15.26 -6.92 -9.36
N ALA A 83 -16.37 -6.56 -10.01
CA ALA A 83 -16.86 -5.18 -10.04
C ALA A 83 -17.10 -4.60 -8.63
N ASN A 84 -17.59 -5.43 -7.70
CA ASN A 84 -18.08 -4.99 -6.39
C ASN A 84 -17.16 -5.37 -5.21
N LEU A 85 -16.02 -6.03 -5.44
CA LEU A 85 -15.10 -6.36 -4.35
C LEU A 85 -14.19 -5.17 -4.03
N PRO A 86 -13.83 -4.95 -2.76
CA PRO A 86 -12.99 -3.82 -2.38
C PRO A 86 -11.63 -3.83 -3.11
N LEU A 87 -11.27 -2.68 -3.69
CA LEU A 87 -9.97 -2.40 -4.29
C LEU A 87 -9.33 -1.22 -3.56
N ILE A 88 -8.29 -1.52 -2.79
CA ILE A 88 -7.52 -0.51 -2.06
C ILE A 88 -6.24 -0.19 -2.83
N LEU A 89 -5.98 1.09 -3.06
CA LEU A 89 -4.76 1.55 -3.72
C LEU A 89 -3.82 2.22 -2.70
N ALA A 90 -2.65 1.63 -2.48
CA ALA A 90 -1.59 2.23 -1.70
C ALA A 90 -0.67 3.07 -2.60
N LEU A 91 -0.64 4.38 -2.37
CA LEU A 91 0.25 5.31 -3.09
C LEU A 91 1.59 5.38 -2.35
N THR A 92 2.66 5.02 -3.05
CA THR A 92 3.96 4.67 -2.44
C THR A 92 5.06 5.71 -2.62
N GLY A 93 4.73 6.84 -3.25
CA GLY A 93 5.61 8.01 -3.37
C GLY A 93 5.88 8.39 -4.82
N THR A 94 6.52 7.51 -5.59
CA THR A 94 6.86 7.82 -7.00
C THR A 94 5.63 8.01 -7.87
N ASP A 95 4.57 7.25 -7.59
CA ASP A 95 3.27 7.43 -8.22
C ASP A 95 2.56 8.68 -7.71
N LEU A 96 2.55 8.89 -6.40
CA LEU A 96 1.86 9.99 -5.71
C LEU A 96 2.32 11.38 -6.16
N TYR A 97 3.63 11.57 -6.36
CA TYR A 97 4.21 12.87 -6.69
C TYR A 97 4.50 13.06 -8.19
N GLY A 98 4.29 12.03 -9.00
CA GLY A 98 4.63 12.04 -10.42
C GLY A 98 3.51 11.47 -11.26
N ASP A 99 3.44 10.13 -11.33
CA ASP A 99 2.60 9.45 -12.31
C ASP A 99 1.13 9.88 -12.25
N ILE A 100 0.53 10.07 -11.05
CA ILE A 100 -0.91 10.41 -10.96
C ILE A 100 -1.29 11.76 -11.60
N HIS A 101 -0.31 12.64 -11.81
CA HIS A 101 -0.54 13.97 -12.40
C HIS A 101 -0.39 13.97 -13.93
N SER A 102 0.27 12.97 -14.52
CA SER A 102 0.66 12.99 -15.93
C SER A 102 0.41 11.71 -16.72
N ASP A 103 0.18 10.59 -16.04
CA ASP A 103 0.01 9.27 -16.67
C ASP A 103 -1.46 8.82 -16.60
N GLU A 104 -2.05 8.58 -17.77
CA GLU A 104 -3.46 8.19 -17.91
C GLU A 104 -3.77 6.88 -17.16
N SER A 105 -2.86 5.90 -17.18
CA SER A 105 -3.06 4.64 -16.45
C SER A 105 -3.06 4.87 -14.94
N ALA A 106 -2.22 5.77 -14.43
CA ALA A 106 -2.23 6.14 -13.02
C ALA A 106 -3.53 6.84 -12.61
N GLN A 107 -4.04 7.75 -13.44
CA GLN A 107 -5.30 8.47 -13.21
C GLN A 107 -6.51 7.52 -13.20
N LEU A 108 -6.61 6.63 -14.19
CA LEU A 108 -7.64 5.60 -14.22
C LEU A 108 -7.56 4.65 -13.02
N SER A 109 -6.35 4.37 -12.51
CA SER A 109 -6.20 3.61 -11.27
C SER A 109 -6.77 4.33 -10.05
N LEU A 110 -6.71 5.66 -9.99
CA LEU A 110 -7.37 6.42 -8.92
C LEU A 110 -8.88 6.26 -8.97
N ASP A 111 -9.47 6.39 -10.16
CA ASP A 111 -10.93 6.28 -10.36
C ASP A 111 -11.45 4.87 -10.03
N MET A 112 -10.65 3.85 -10.29
CA MET A 112 -10.99 2.47 -9.95
C MET A 112 -10.92 2.15 -8.47
N ALA A 113 -10.23 2.93 -7.62
CA ALA A 113 -9.99 2.55 -6.22
C ALA A 113 -11.17 2.94 -5.29
N ASP A 114 -11.49 2.06 -4.35
CA ASP A 114 -12.51 2.32 -3.32
C ASP A 114 -11.94 3.10 -2.13
N MET A 115 -10.67 2.84 -1.79
CA MET A 115 -9.94 3.54 -0.75
C MET A 115 -8.47 3.70 -1.10
N PHE A 116 -7.86 4.73 -0.54
CA PHE A 116 -6.44 5.04 -0.69
C PHE A 116 -5.71 4.86 0.63
N VAL A 117 -4.54 4.21 0.58
CA VAL A 117 -3.60 4.24 1.69
C VAL A 117 -2.42 5.12 1.31
N LEU A 118 -2.19 6.16 2.10
CA LEU A 118 -1.03 7.04 1.98
C LEU A 118 -0.03 6.76 3.08
N LEU A 119 1.23 7.04 2.79
CA LEU A 119 2.33 6.80 3.74
C LEU A 119 2.74 8.06 4.51
N GLN A 120 2.14 9.21 4.18
CA GLN A 120 2.31 10.48 4.87
C GLN A 120 1.12 11.42 4.66
N PRO A 121 0.85 12.35 5.61
CA PRO A 121 -0.29 13.27 5.53
C PRO A 121 -0.28 14.19 4.31
N GLU A 122 0.90 14.69 3.92
CA GLU A 122 1.04 15.58 2.75
C GLU A 122 0.63 14.93 1.42
N GLY A 123 0.53 13.61 1.38
CA GLY A 123 0.02 12.92 0.21
C GLY A 123 -1.46 13.22 -0.08
N VAL A 124 -2.25 13.59 0.94
CA VAL A 124 -3.68 13.93 0.77
C VAL A 124 -3.82 15.11 -0.21
N ASN A 125 -2.92 16.08 -0.10
CA ASN A 125 -2.89 17.28 -0.93
C ASN A 125 -2.55 17.00 -2.41
N GLN A 126 -2.07 15.79 -2.74
CA GLN A 126 -1.80 15.38 -4.12
C GLN A 126 -3.03 14.78 -4.82
N LEU A 127 -4.10 14.48 -4.07
CA LEU A 127 -5.33 13.92 -4.61
C LEU A 127 -6.39 15.01 -4.79
N PRO A 128 -7.29 14.87 -5.79
CA PRO A 128 -8.47 15.72 -5.90
C PRO A 128 -9.28 15.74 -4.59
N LEU A 129 -9.80 16.91 -4.21
CA LEU A 129 -10.60 17.08 -2.97
C LEU A 129 -11.76 16.08 -2.86
N SER A 130 -12.37 15.73 -4.00
CA SER A 130 -13.45 14.74 -4.08
C SER A 130 -13.04 13.35 -3.59
N MET A 131 -11.75 13.02 -3.57
CA MET A 131 -11.22 11.72 -3.16
C MET A 131 -10.77 11.65 -1.70
N HIS A 132 -10.69 12.80 -1.00
CA HIS A 132 -10.12 12.87 0.36
C HIS A 132 -10.90 12.02 1.37
N HIS A 133 -12.21 11.86 1.19
CA HIS A 133 -13.07 11.06 2.08
C HIS A 133 -12.77 9.55 2.04
N LYS A 134 -11.93 9.09 1.11
CA LYS A 134 -11.54 7.68 0.94
C LYS A 134 -10.10 7.41 1.36
N VAL A 135 -9.44 8.38 1.99
CA VAL A 135 -8.01 8.33 2.29
C VAL A 135 -7.76 7.93 3.73
N GLU A 136 -6.87 6.96 3.91
CA GLU A 136 -6.29 6.58 5.20
C GLU A 136 -4.78 6.78 5.18
N VAL A 137 -4.24 7.44 6.20
CA VAL A 137 -2.79 7.67 6.32
C VAL A 137 -2.19 6.65 7.30
N ILE A 138 -1.34 5.77 6.78
CA ILE A 138 -0.60 4.79 7.58
C ILE A 138 0.89 5.16 7.54
N TYR A 139 1.37 5.73 8.64
CA TYR A 139 2.77 6.10 8.79
C TYR A 139 3.68 4.89 8.69
N GLN A 140 4.72 4.99 7.86
CA GLN A 140 5.77 3.98 7.85
C GLN A 140 6.62 4.10 9.11
N SER A 141 6.65 3.04 9.90
CA SER A 141 7.59 2.89 11.00
C SER A 141 8.73 1.94 10.60
N VAL A 142 9.91 2.20 11.16
CA VAL A 142 11.07 1.33 11.07
C VAL A 142 11.71 1.21 12.45
N THR A 143 12.11 0.01 12.82
CA THR A 143 12.92 -0.18 14.01
C THR A 143 14.29 0.46 13.76
N PRO A 144 14.76 1.37 14.62
CA PRO A 144 16.08 1.97 14.43
C PRO A 144 17.16 0.89 14.40
N PRO A 145 18.23 1.06 13.59
CA PRO A 145 19.32 0.10 13.57
C PRO A 145 19.93 -0.05 14.97
N PRO A 146 20.42 -1.25 15.33
CA PRO A 146 20.91 -1.53 16.69
C PRO A 146 22.16 -0.73 17.08
N ARG A 147 22.85 -0.11 16.12
CA ARG A 147 23.99 0.77 16.36
C ARG A 147 23.56 2.23 16.18
N GLN A 148 23.90 3.06 17.16
CA GLN A 148 23.87 4.51 16.98
C GLN A 148 24.92 4.89 15.93
N PHE A 149 24.45 5.48 14.84
CA PHE A 149 25.32 6.08 13.85
C PHE A 149 25.83 7.42 14.39
N GLN A 150 27.15 7.60 14.48
CA GLN A 150 27.74 8.90 14.73
C GLN A 150 28.01 9.56 13.37
N PRO A 151 27.28 10.62 12.98
CA PRO A 151 27.54 11.33 11.73
C PRO A 151 28.98 11.84 11.72
N LYS A 152 29.71 11.64 10.62
CA LYS A 152 31.04 12.25 10.49
C LYS A 152 30.90 13.77 10.44
N ARG A 153 31.75 14.47 11.20
CA ARG A 153 31.75 15.94 11.19
C ARG A 153 32.24 16.45 9.84
N GLY A 154 31.55 17.44 9.30
CA GLY A 154 31.95 18.14 8.06
C GLY A 154 31.68 17.37 6.76
N ILE A 155 30.95 16.25 6.80
CA ILE A 155 30.62 15.45 5.62
C ILE A 155 29.13 15.10 5.65
N PHE A 156 28.46 15.23 4.49
CA PHE A 156 27.13 14.69 4.26
C PHE A 156 27.26 13.31 3.62
N GLU A 157 26.80 12.27 4.31
CA GLU A 157 26.84 10.88 3.81
C GLU A 157 25.50 10.54 3.14
N ILE A 158 25.54 10.05 1.89
CA ILE A 158 24.39 9.59 1.08
C ILE A 158 24.53 8.10 0.81
#